data_AF-A0A4Q8AJX3-F1
#
_entry.id   AF-A0A4Q8AJX3-F1
#
_cell.length_a   1.000
_cell.length_b   1.000
_cell.length_c   1.000
_cell.angle_alpha   90.00
_cell.angle_beta   90.00
_cell.angle_gamma   90.00
#
_symmetry.space_group_name_H-M   'P 1'
#
loop_
_entity.id
_entity.type
_entity.pdbx_description
1 polymer ?
#
loop_
_entity_poly.entity_id
_entity_poly.type
_entity_poly.pdbx_seq_one_letter_code
_entity_poly.pdbx_strand_id
1 'polypeptide(L)'
;MPPSDASASVITMVENLRARLNARGINPRAVKLPGDPGTPLEGALTIAAGPSGPVVATIDYGRPYPLVTADSPEHSEERLLAYLDQPLPAAVDYTPEQVFELIQKVGEHYIDLMQRLAEPGSSLLIQLPAGLPLDRVGCLDGVILYPLNTSAGQRSLPPTALEGAEIHRFLSTGDILVRAELAQPWFGQPGGGLRFTLADDFTGIRDLVAAGRLQRVSYR
;
A
#
# COMPACT_ATOMS: atom_id res chain seq x y z
N MET A 1 -3.93 -41.14 -8.74
CA MET A 1 -4.59 -40.74 -7.47
C MET A 1 -5.46 -39.54 -7.80
N PRO A 2 -6.79 -39.61 -7.60
CA PRO A 2 -7.61 -38.39 -7.65
C PRO A 2 -7.18 -37.45 -6.52
N PRO A 3 -7.25 -36.11 -6.72
CA PRO A 3 -7.07 -35.17 -5.61
C PRO A 3 -8.12 -35.45 -4.52
N SER A 4 -7.74 -35.30 -3.24
CA SER A 4 -8.67 -35.45 -2.13
C SER A 4 -9.79 -34.39 -2.19
N ASP A 5 -10.99 -34.69 -1.66
CA ASP A 5 -12.14 -33.78 -1.67
C ASP A 5 -11.83 -32.37 -1.14
N ALA A 6 -10.91 -32.26 -0.18
CA ALA A 6 -10.46 -30.98 0.37
C ALA A 6 -9.70 -30.13 -0.66
N SER A 7 -8.85 -30.74 -1.50
CA SER A 7 -8.11 -30.01 -2.54
C SER A 7 -9.03 -29.53 -3.67
N ALA A 8 -10.03 -30.33 -4.04
CA ALA A 8 -11.04 -29.91 -5.01
C ALA A 8 -11.87 -28.73 -4.49
N SER A 9 -12.29 -28.77 -3.22
CA SER A 9 -13.06 -27.70 -2.58
C SER A 9 -12.30 -26.37 -2.53
N VAL A 10 -11.00 -26.39 -2.20
CA VAL A 10 -10.16 -25.18 -2.16
C VAL A 10 -9.97 -24.57 -3.55
N ILE A 11 -9.78 -25.41 -4.59
CA ILE A 11 -9.66 -24.92 -5.97
C ILE A 11 -10.94 -24.19 -6.40
N THR A 12 -12.11 -24.80 -6.18
CA THR A 12 -13.40 -24.19 -6.53
C THR A 12 -13.64 -22.87 -5.79
N MET A 13 -13.22 -22.78 -4.53
CA MET A 13 -13.32 -21.55 -3.73
C MET A 13 -12.46 -20.41 -4.31
N VAL A 14 -11.18 -20.67 -4.60
CA VAL A 14 -10.27 -19.68 -5.20
C VAL A 14 -10.75 -19.22 -6.57
N GLU A 15 -11.25 -20.14 -7.41
CA GLU A 15 -11.84 -19.83 -8.72
C GLU A 15 -13.06 -18.91 -8.59
N ASN A 16 -13.95 -19.20 -7.63
CA ASN A 16 -15.12 -18.38 -7.35
C ASN A 16 -14.74 -16.97 -6.88
N LEU A 17 -13.76 -16.84 -5.96
CA LEU A 17 -13.27 -15.54 -5.51
C LEU A 17 -12.64 -14.76 -6.66
N ARG A 18 -11.81 -15.40 -7.50
CA ARG A 18 -11.23 -14.77 -8.69
C ARG A 18 -12.31 -14.27 -9.65
N ALA A 19 -13.36 -15.04 -9.89
CA ALA A 19 -14.49 -14.59 -10.71
C ALA A 19 -15.18 -13.34 -10.13
N ARG A 20 -15.38 -13.28 -8.80
CA ARG A 20 -15.97 -12.13 -8.10
C ARG A 20 -15.09 -10.88 -8.15
N LEU A 21 -13.76 -11.04 -8.10
CA LEU A 21 -12.79 -9.94 -8.26
C LEU A 21 -12.77 -9.43 -9.71
N ASN A 22 -12.79 -10.32 -10.69
CA ASN A 22 -12.84 -9.96 -12.10
C ASN A 22 -14.14 -9.20 -12.45
N ALA A 23 -15.28 -9.62 -11.88
CA ALA A 23 -16.56 -8.92 -12.04
C ALA A 23 -16.55 -7.49 -11.47
N ARG A 24 -15.67 -7.21 -10.49
CA ARG A 24 -15.40 -5.87 -9.95
C ARG A 24 -14.37 -5.07 -10.77
N GLY A 25 -13.81 -5.65 -11.82
CA GLY A 25 -12.73 -5.03 -12.61
C GLY A 25 -11.40 -4.94 -11.86
N ILE A 26 -11.21 -5.74 -10.80
CA ILE A 26 -9.98 -5.71 -10.01
C ILE A 26 -8.85 -6.38 -10.80
N ASN A 27 -7.74 -5.65 -10.95
CA ASN A 27 -6.53 -6.15 -11.59
C ASN A 27 -6.03 -7.42 -10.85
N PRO A 28 -5.75 -8.55 -11.55
CA PRO A 28 -5.23 -9.77 -10.93
C PRO A 28 -3.88 -9.61 -10.21
N ARG A 29 -3.13 -8.55 -10.51
CA ARG A 29 -1.89 -8.21 -9.79
C ARG A 29 -2.13 -7.33 -8.56
N ALA A 30 -3.31 -6.71 -8.42
CA ALA A 30 -3.70 -5.91 -7.26
C ALA A 30 -4.31 -6.74 -6.12
N VAL A 31 -4.82 -7.93 -6.44
CA VAL A 31 -5.24 -8.93 -5.46
C VAL A 31 -4.66 -10.27 -5.88
N LYS A 32 -3.68 -10.77 -5.13
CA LYS A 32 -2.97 -12.01 -5.42
C LYS A 32 -3.54 -13.17 -4.62
N LEU A 33 -4.14 -14.13 -5.31
CA LEU A 33 -4.64 -15.37 -4.75
C LEU A 33 -3.67 -16.54 -5.03
N PRO A 34 -3.76 -17.63 -4.26
CA PRO A 34 -2.97 -18.84 -4.53
C PRO A 34 -3.17 -19.34 -5.97
N GLY A 35 -2.07 -19.61 -6.66
CA GLY A 35 -2.10 -20.13 -8.04
C GLY A 35 -2.19 -19.08 -9.15
N ASP A 36 -2.45 -17.80 -8.84
CA ASP A 36 -2.41 -16.77 -9.87
C ASP A 36 -1.01 -16.65 -10.50
N PRO A 37 -0.90 -16.34 -11.80
CA PRO A 37 0.37 -16.05 -12.44
C PRO A 37 0.87 -14.63 -12.12
N GLY A 38 2.15 -14.36 -12.44
CA GLY A 38 2.73 -13.01 -12.40
C GLY A 38 3.10 -12.49 -11.01
N THR A 39 3.88 -11.41 -10.98
CA THR A 39 4.28 -10.74 -9.73
C THR A 39 3.19 -9.78 -9.27
N PRO A 40 2.80 -9.80 -7.97
CA PRO A 40 1.89 -8.79 -7.43
C PRO A 40 2.43 -7.37 -7.64
N LEU A 41 1.53 -6.40 -7.74
CA LEU A 41 1.88 -4.99 -7.61
C LEU A 41 2.28 -4.69 -6.16
N GLU A 42 3.07 -3.64 -5.97
CA GLU A 42 3.32 -3.13 -4.63
C GLU A 42 2.00 -2.72 -3.98
N GLY A 43 1.71 -3.23 -2.79
CA GLY A 43 0.47 -2.99 -2.06
C GLY A 43 -0.69 -3.88 -2.49
N ALA A 44 -0.40 -4.95 -3.23
CA ALA A 44 -1.43 -5.92 -3.60
C ALA A 44 -1.94 -6.65 -2.36
N LEU A 45 -3.26 -6.84 -2.30
CA LEU A 45 -3.89 -7.64 -1.26
C LEU A 45 -3.68 -9.15 -1.50
N THR A 46 -3.63 -9.92 -0.43
CA THR A 46 -3.59 -11.37 -0.45
C THR A 46 -4.27 -11.93 0.80
N ILE A 47 -4.54 -13.24 0.80
CA ILE A 47 -4.95 -13.99 1.98
C ILE A 47 -3.74 -14.82 2.42
N ALA A 48 -3.23 -14.53 3.62
CA ALA A 48 -2.09 -15.22 4.21
C ALA A 48 -2.50 -15.98 5.47
N ALA A 49 -1.70 -16.97 5.86
CA ALA A 49 -1.85 -17.61 7.16
C ALA A 49 -1.38 -16.64 8.27
N GLY A 50 -2.22 -16.39 9.27
CA GLY A 50 -1.88 -15.66 10.47
C GLY A 50 -1.80 -16.56 11.71
N PRO A 51 -1.39 -16.02 12.87
CA PRO A 51 -1.18 -16.81 14.10
C PRO A 51 -2.47 -17.43 14.66
N SER A 52 -3.62 -16.79 14.45
CA SER A 52 -4.91 -17.19 15.03
C SER A 52 -5.95 -17.54 13.97
N GLY A 53 -5.56 -17.56 12.69
CA GLY A 53 -6.46 -17.73 11.56
C GLY A 53 -5.94 -17.01 10.32
N PRO A 54 -6.62 -17.13 9.18
CA PRO A 54 -6.28 -16.39 7.97
C PRO A 54 -6.35 -14.88 8.18
N VAL A 55 -5.51 -14.15 7.45
CA VAL A 55 -5.51 -12.68 7.44
C VAL A 55 -5.55 -12.17 6.02
N VAL A 56 -6.32 -11.11 5.81
CA VAL A 56 -6.14 -10.25 4.64
C VAL A 56 -4.91 -9.40 4.91
N ALA A 57 -3.94 -9.48 4.02
CA ALA A 57 -2.68 -8.75 4.13
C ALA A 57 -2.41 -8.00 2.83
N THR A 58 -1.61 -6.95 2.92
CA THR A 58 -1.03 -6.28 1.75
C THR A 58 0.45 -6.64 1.62
N ILE A 59 0.97 -6.71 0.39
CA ILE A 59 2.36 -7.06 0.13
C ILE A 59 3.11 -5.82 -0.34
N ASP A 60 4.11 -5.39 0.44
CA ASP A 60 4.99 -4.27 0.14
C ASP A 60 6.45 -4.73 0.21
N TYR A 61 7.22 -4.53 -0.85
CA TYR A 61 8.63 -4.95 -0.99
C TYR A 61 8.83 -6.42 -0.66
N GLY A 62 7.89 -7.26 -1.09
CA GLY A 62 7.87 -8.71 -0.84
C GLY A 62 7.52 -9.11 0.60
N ARG A 63 7.20 -8.14 1.48
CA ARG A 63 6.80 -8.41 2.86
C ARG A 63 5.28 -8.29 3.02
N PRO A 64 4.62 -9.25 3.68
CA PRO A 64 3.21 -9.14 4.01
C PRO A 64 3.00 -8.26 5.25
N TYR A 65 1.94 -7.45 5.21
CA TYR A 65 1.46 -6.61 6.31
C TYR A 65 -0.02 -6.95 6.57
N PRO A 66 -0.36 -7.56 7.71
CA PRO A 66 -1.74 -7.88 8.05
C PRO A 66 -2.61 -6.63 8.16
N LEU A 67 -3.81 -6.68 7.59
CA LEU A 67 -4.79 -5.59 7.61
C LEU A 67 -6.08 -6.00 8.32
N VAL A 68 -6.57 -7.21 8.05
CA VAL A 68 -7.84 -7.69 8.62
C VAL A 68 -7.71 -9.15 9.00
N THR A 69 -8.08 -9.48 10.24
CA THR A 69 -8.18 -10.87 10.69
C THR A 69 -9.48 -11.51 10.24
N ALA A 70 -9.46 -12.84 10.09
CA ALA A 70 -10.61 -13.66 9.80
C ALA A 70 -10.55 -14.97 10.59
N ASP A 71 -11.73 -15.49 10.94
CA ASP A 71 -11.86 -16.70 11.77
C ASP A 71 -11.79 -18.00 10.95
N SER A 72 -12.04 -17.92 9.64
CA SER A 72 -11.99 -19.05 8.71
C SER A 72 -11.57 -18.60 7.29
N PRO A 73 -11.21 -19.54 6.39
CA PRO A 73 -10.94 -19.23 4.99
C PRO A 73 -12.11 -18.52 4.30
N GLU A 74 -13.34 -19.00 4.46
CA GLU A 74 -14.53 -18.40 3.83
C GLU A 74 -14.76 -16.98 4.35
N HIS A 75 -14.63 -16.79 5.67
CA HIS A 75 -14.68 -15.45 6.25
C HIS A 75 -13.58 -14.55 5.68
N SER A 76 -12.36 -15.07 5.43
CA SER A 76 -11.27 -14.24 4.90
C SER A 76 -11.55 -13.69 3.49
N GLU A 77 -12.29 -14.43 2.66
CA GLU A 77 -12.75 -13.93 1.36
C GLU A 77 -13.78 -12.81 1.51
N GLU A 78 -14.75 -13.01 2.42
CA GLU A 78 -15.76 -12.00 2.72
C GLU A 78 -15.12 -10.74 3.30
N ARG A 79 -14.14 -10.88 4.18
CA ARG A 79 -13.37 -9.77 4.76
C ARG A 79 -12.54 -9.05 3.70
N LEU A 80 -11.90 -9.78 2.78
CA LEU A 80 -11.17 -9.19 1.65
C LEU A 80 -12.09 -8.35 0.76
N LEU A 81 -13.25 -8.90 0.40
CA LEU A 81 -14.21 -8.18 -0.44
C LEU A 81 -14.82 -7.00 0.29
N ALA A 82 -15.16 -7.13 1.58
CA ALA A 82 -15.63 -6.01 2.39
C ALA A 82 -14.57 -4.89 2.52
N TYR A 83 -13.28 -5.24 2.61
CA TYR A 83 -12.19 -4.28 2.61
C TYR A 83 -12.11 -3.53 1.28
N LEU A 84 -12.18 -4.25 0.16
CA LEU A 84 -12.17 -3.66 -1.18
C LEU A 84 -13.40 -2.78 -1.45
N ASP A 85 -14.57 -3.22 -0.99
CA ASP A 85 -15.86 -2.54 -1.18
C ASP A 85 -16.07 -1.37 -0.18
N GLN A 86 -15.10 -1.12 0.73
CA GLN A 86 -15.16 0.00 1.66
C GLN A 86 -15.27 1.33 0.89
N PRO A 87 -16.29 2.16 1.19
CA PRO A 87 -16.49 3.43 0.49
C PRO A 87 -15.36 4.40 0.79
N LEU A 88 -14.85 5.06 -0.25
CA LEU A 88 -13.76 6.02 -0.14
C LEU A 88 -14.22 7.43 -0.52
N PRO A 89 -13.90 8.47 0.27
CA PRO A 89 -14.13 9.86 -0.11
C PRO A 89 -13.52 10.17 -1.47
N ALA A 90 -14.23 10.92 -2.33
CA ALA A 90 -13.76 11.30 -3.66
C ALA A 90 -12.42 12.03 -3.60
N ALA A 91 -11.64 11.94 -4.69
CA ALA A 91 -10.44 12.76 -4.82
C ALA A 91 -10.81 14.24 -4.92
N VAL A 92 -9.96 15.09 -4.36
CA VAL A 92 -10.09 16.53 -4.45
C VAL A 92 -9.13 17.03 -5.52
N ASP A 93 -9.65 17.86 -6.42
CA ASP A 93 -8.87 18.48 -7.48
C ASP A 93 -8.04 19.65 -6.94
N TYR A 94 -6.76 19.66 -7.29
CA TYR A 94 -5.82 20.74 -7.05
C TYR A 94 -5.25 21.22 -8.37
N THR A 95 -4.88 22.50 -8.45
CA THR A 95 -4.06 22.99 -9.58
C THR A 95 -2.59 22.60 -9.38
N PRO A 96 -1.80 22.51 -10.45
CA PRO A 96 -0.35 22.29 -10.35
C PRO A 96 0.36 23.30 -9.43
N GLU A 97 -0.08 24.57 -9.43
CA GLU A 97 0.47 25.64 -8.60
C GLU A 97 0.21 25.37 -7.11
N GLN A 98 -1.02 24.96 -6.76
CA GLN A 98 -1.36 24.61 -5.37
C GLN A 98 -0.52 23.43 -4.87
N VAL A 99 -0.31 22.43 -5.73
CA VAL A 99 0.54 21.28 -5.39
C VAL A 99 2.00 21.71 -5.22
N PHE A 100 2.49 22.57 -6.09
CA PHE A 100 3.83 23.11 -5.98
C PHE A 100 4.03 23.90 -4.67
N GLU A 101 3.07 24.74 -4.29
CA GLU A 101 3.07 25.46 -3.02
C GLU A 101 3.12 24.52 -1.80
N LEU A 102 2.34 23.43 -1.83
CA LEU A 102 2.37 22.40 -0.78
C LEU A 102 3.75 21.76 -0.66
N ILE A 103 4.39 21.41 -1.78
CA ILE A 103 5.73 20.80 -1.80
C ILE A 103 6.77 21.79 -1.26
N GLN A 104 6.74 23.05 -1.70
CA GLN A 104 7.67 24.08 -1.24
C GLN A 104 7.57 24.30 0.27
N LYS A 105 6.34 24.35 0.80
CA LYS A 105 6.08 24.57 2.23
C LYS A 105 6.71 23.50 3.13
N VAL A 106 6.82 22.26 2.67
CA VAL A 106 7.30 21.13 3.49
C VAL A 106 8.75 20.74 3.21
N GLY A 107 9.38 21.30 2.17
CA GLY A 107 10.68 20.86 1.67
C GLY A 107 11.79 20.88 2.73
N GLU A 108 11.90 21.97 3.50
CA GLU A 108 12.91 22.10 4.56
C GLU A 108 12.72 21.05 5.67
N HIS A 109 11.47 20.71 6.01
CA HIS A 109 11.17 19.68 7.02
C HIS A 109 11.57 18.28 6.55
N TYR A 110 11.39 17.96 5.27
CA TYR A 110 11.86 16.69 4.73
C TYR A 110 13.39 16.64 4.68
N ILE A 111 14.07 17.74 4.37
CA ILE A 111 15.54 17.81 4.41
C ILE A 111 16.06 17.57 5.83
N ASP A 112 15.49 18.23 6.84
CA ASP A 112 15.84 17.98 8.25
C ASP A 112 15.64 16.51 8.64
N LEU A 113 14.49 15.93 8.29
CA LEU A 113 14.21 14.53 8.59
C LEU A 113 15.19 13.57 7.90
N MET A 114 15.57 13.85 6.65
CA MET A 114 16.59 13.07 5.93
C MET A 114 17.95 13.14 6.63
N GLN A 115 18.36 14.33 7.09
CA GLN A 115 19.62 14.50 7.82
C GLN A 115 19.63 13.71 9.13
N ARG A 116 18.51 13.69 9.86
CA ARG A 116 18.33 12.90 11.08
C ARG A 116 18.36 11.39 10.83
N LEU A 117 18.04 10.95 9.61
CA LEU A 117 18.05 9.55 9.18
C LEU A 117 19.29 9.18 8.36
N ALA A 118 20.29 10.06 8.27
CA ALA A 118 21.45 9.87 7.38
C ALA A 118 22.34 8.68 7.77
N GLU A 119 22.34 8.28 9.05
CA GLU A 119 23.04 7.09 9.50
C GLU A 119 22.37 5.82 8.92
N PRO A 120 23.11 4.94 8.20
CA PRO A 120 22.55 3.75 7.58
C PRO A 120 21.79 2.86 8.57
N GLY A 121 20.59 2.41 8.19
CA GLY A 121 19.72 1.59 9.03
C GLY A 121 18.94 2.37 10.10
N SER A 122 19.08 3.69 10.16
CA SER A 122 18.30 4.53 11.07
C SER A 122 16.82 4.52 10.72
N SER A 123 15.98 4.48 11.77
CA SER A 123 14.54 4.65 11.66
C SER A 123 14.03 5.53 12.80
N LEU A 124 12.99 6.32 12.52
CA LEU A 124 12.29 7.11 13.53
C LEU A 124 10.81 6.75 13.53
N LEU A 125 10.25 6.48 14.70
CA LEU A 125 8.80 6.37 14.88
C LEU A 125 8.26 7.78 15.17
N ILE A 126 7.47 8.33 14.25
CA ILE A 126 6.98 9.72 14.32
C ILE A 126 5.51 9.81 13.91
N GLN A 127 4.85 10.87 14.38
CA GLN A 127 3.57 11.31 13.86
C GLN A 127 3.81 12.27 12.69
N LEU A 128 3.33 11.91 11.51
CA LEU A 128 3.24 12.83 10.39
C LEU A 128 2.04 13.77 10.61
N PRO A 129 2.23 15.09 10.64
CA PRO A 129 1.13 16.03 10.78
C PRO A 129 0.29 16.13 9.50
N ALA A 130 -0.85 16.81 9.60
CA ALA A 130 -1.61 17.26 8.44
C ALA A 130 -0.81 18.25 7.56
N GLY A 131 -1.16 18.30 6.27
CA GLY A 131 -0.60 19.22 5.29
C GLY A 131 0.60 18.68 4.49
N LEU A 132 0.91 17.38 4.60
CA LEU A 132 2.01 16.75 3.88
C LEU A 132 1.54 16.18 2.54
N PRO A 133 2.10 16.62 1.40
CA PRO A 133 1.88 15.98 0.12
C PRO A 133 2.67 14.67 0.05
N LEU A 134 1.95 13.57 -0.18
CA LEU A 134 2.47 12.21 -0.20
C LEU A 134 2.00 11.49 -1.46
N ASP A 135 2.70 10.42 -1.84
CA ASP A 135 2.26 9.53 -2.89
C ASP A 135 2.67 8.08 -2.65
N ARG A 136 2.17 7.22 -3.54
CA ARG A 136 2.53 5.81 -3.63
C ARG A 136 2.43 5.35 -5.07
N VAL A 137 3.37 4.50 -5.48
CA VAL A 137 3.30 3.72 -6.71
C VAL A 137 2.81 2.32 -6.36
N GLY A 138 1.81 1.81 -7.07
CA GLY A 138 1.28 0.46 -6.88
C GLY A 138 -0.23 0.47 -6.71
N CYS A 139 -0.72 -0.35 -5.79
CA CYS A 139 -2.10 -0.38 -5.34
C CYS A 139 -2.32 0.54 -4.13
N LEU A 140 -3.57 0.97 -3.97
CA LEU A 140 -4.00 1.80 -2.84
C LEU A 140 -3.80 1.10 -1.49
N ASP A 141 -3.88 -0.22 -1.46
CA ASP A 141 -4.00 -1.01 -0.23
C ASP A 141 -2.67 -1.27 0.49
N GLY A 142 -1.58 -0.63 0.08
CA GLY A 142 -0.27 -0.77 0.73
C GLY A 142 -0.16 -0.06 2.09
N VAL A 143 1.04 -0.11 2.65
CA VAL A 143 1.40 0.56 3.94
C VAL A 143 2.58 1.52 3.79
N ILE A 144 3.12 1.69 2.58
CA ILE A 144 4.28 2.56 2.36
C ILE A 144 3.89 3.79 1.55
N LEU A 145 4.18 4.96 2.10
CA LEU A 145 4.05 6.28 1.48
C LEU A 145 5.42 6.91 1.28
N TYR A 146 5.51 7.81 0.31
CA TYR A 146 6.68 8.63 0.05
C TYR A 146 6.27 10.10 -0.04
N PRO A 147 7.18 11.06 0.19
CA PRO A 147 6.96 12.44 -0.26
C PRO A 147 6.54 12.46 -1.74
N LEU A 148 5.56 13.31 -2.05
CA LEU A 148 5.05 13.46 -3.42
C LEU A 148 6.19 13.70 -4.43
N ASN A 149 6.14 13.00 -5.57
CA ASN A 149 7.12 13.02 -6.65
C ASN A 149 8.48 12.40 -6.34
N THR A 150 8.61 11.58 -5.28
CA THR A 150 9.83 10.78 -5.06
C THR A 150 10.06 9.86 -6.28
N SER A 151 11.26 9.87 -6.85
CA SER A 151 11.55 9.11 -8.07
C SER A 151 11.58 7.59 -7.82
N ALA A 152 11.35 6.79 -8.88
CA ALA A 152 11.39 5.33 -8.76
C ALA A 152 12.74 4.81 -8.22
N GLY A 153 13.84 5.43 -8.62
CA GLY A 153 15.18 5.10 -8.13
C GLY A 153 15.38 5.43 -6.66
N GLN A 154 14.84 6.57 -6.19
CA GLN A 154 14.89 6.94 -4.77
C GLN A 154 14.02 6.07 -3.87
N ARG A 155 12.99 5.43 -4.43
CA ARG A 155 12.15 4.44 -3.73
C ARG A 155 12.79 3.06 -3.68
N SER A 156 13.83 2.80 -4.48
CA SER A 156 14.32 1.45 -4.77
C SER A 156 13.22 0.50 -5.25
N LEU A 157 12.36 0.97 -6.17
CA LEU A 157 11.32 0.11 -6.74
C LEU A 157 11.92 -1.00 -7.62
N PRO A 158 11.34 -2.22 -7.63
CA PRO A 158 11.75 -3.24 -8.59
C PRO A 158 11.38 -2.83 -10.03
N PRO A 159 12.08 -3.35 -11.06
CA PRO A 159 11.85 -2.97 -12.46
C PRO A 159 10.39 -3.13 -12.93
N THR A 160 9.67 -4.12 -12.39
CA THR A 160 8.29 -4.44 -12.74
C THR A 160 7.25 -3.65 -11.94
N ALA A 161 7.68 -2.81 -10.99
CA ALA A 161 6.78 -2.09 -10.08
C ALA A 161 5.92 -1.04 -10.79
N LEU A 162 6.40 -0.47 -11.90
CA LEU A 162 5.68 0.55 -12.66
C LEU A 162 4.72 -0.05 -13.69
N GLU A 163 4.92 -1.31 -14.07
CA GLU A 163 4.11 -1.98 -15.09
C GLU A 163 2.69 -2.23 -14.55
N GLY A 164 1.71 -1.48 -15.03
CA GLY A 164 0.31 -1.62 -14.61
C GLY A 164 0.01 -1.10 -13.20
N ALA A 165 0.95 -0.36 -12.59
CA ALA A 165 0.74 0.33 -11.32
C ALA A 165 0.11 1.71 -11.53
N GLU A 166 -0.64 2.15 -10.53
CA GLU A 166 -1.12 3.53 -10.45
C GLU A 166 -0.20 4.37 -9.57
N ILE A 167 -0.23 5.68 -9.78
CA ILE A 167 0.33 6.65 -8.84
C ILE A 167 -0.81 7.24 -8.05
N HIS A 168 -0.93 6.83 -6.79
CA HIS A 168 -1.88 7.41 -5.85
C HIS A 168 -1.22 8.61 -5.18
N ARG A 169 -1.96 9.72 -5.11
CA ARG A 169 -1.47 10.99 -4.55
C ARG A 169 -2.38 11.40 -3.41
N PHE A 170 -1.78 11.93 -2.35
CA PHE A 170 -2.47 12.24 -1.13
C PHE A 170 -2.01 13.56 -0.51
N LEU A 171 -2.89 14.14 0.28
CA LEU A 171 -2.56 15.14 1.29
C LEU A 171 -2.92 14.57 2.65
N SER A 172 -2.00 14.60 3.62
CA SER A 172 -2.37 14.27 5.00
C SER A 172 -3.33 15.31 5.57
N THR A 173 -4.42 14.85 6.17
CA THR A 173 -5.47 15.69 6.75
C THR A 173 -5.62 15.49 8.26
N GLY A 174 -4.91 14.50 8.81
CA GLY A 174 -4.74 14.28 10.24
C GLY A 174 -3.43 13.57 10.53
N ASP A 175 -3.18 13.28 11.80
CA ASP A 175 -1.94 12.65 12.24
C ASP A 175 -1.87 11.18 11.80
N ILE A 176 -0.69 10.75 11.32
CA ILE A 176 -0.43 9.38 10.86
C ILE A 176 0.85 8.87 11.52
N LEU A 177 0.75 7.74 12.24
CA LEU A 177 1.89 7.12 12.89
C LEU A 177 2.68 6.30 11.87
N VAL A 178 3.95 6.68 11.67
CA VAL A 178 4.82 6.03 10.70
C VAL A 178 6.20 5.73 11.26
N ARG A 179 6.83 4.71 10.71
CA ARG A 179 8.27 4.55 10.73
C ARG A 179 8.86 5.25 9.52
N ALA A 180 9.60 6.33 9.77
CA ALA A 180 10.36 7.07 8.78
C ALA A 180 11.77 6.50 8.64
N GLU A 181 12.19 6.22 7.41
CA GLU A 181 13.49 5.66 7.06
C GLU A 181 13.96 6.22 5.70
N LEU A 182 15.26 6.13 5.41
CA LEU A 182 15.73 6.27 4.03
C LEU A 182 15.65 4.91 3.33
N ALA A 183 15.04 4.89 2.14
CA ALA A 183 15.00 3.69 1.30
C ALA A 183 16.42 3.20 1.03
N GLN A 184 16.71 1.95 1.35
CA GLN A 184 18.03 1.36 1.12
C GLN A 184 18.25 1.06 -0.36
N PRO A 185 19.49 1.10 -0.88
CA PRO A 185 19.80 0.65 -2.23
C PRO A 185 19.32 -0.80 -2.44
N TRP A 186 18.50 -1.04 -3.46
CA TRP A 186 17.97 -2.36 -3.78
C TRP A 186 17.54 -2.43 -5.25
N PHE A 187 17.39 -3.63 -5.81
CA PHE A 187 16.97 -3.86 -7.22
C PHE A 187 17.81 -3.10 -8.26
N GLY A 188 19.09 -2.83 -7.95
CA GLY A 188 19.98 -2.03 -8.80
C GLY A 188 19.69 -0.52 -8.79
N GLN A 189 18.79 -0.06 -7.91
CA GLN A 189 18.45 1.34 -7.70
C GLN A 189 19.23 1.94 -6.53
N PRO A 190 19.49 3.26 -6.55
CA PRO A 190 20.28 3.93 -5.52
C PRO A 190 19.56 4.09 -4.18
N GLY A 191 18.22 4.12 -4.15
CA GLY A 191 17.47 4.46 -2.94
C GLY A 191 17.71 5.91 -2.48
N GLY A 192 17.63 6.12 -1.17
CA GLY A 192 17.90 7.40 -0.51
C GLY A 192 16.70 8.34 -0.40
N GLY A 193 15.53 7.97 -0.93
CA GLY A 193 14.28 8.70 -0.69
C GLY A 193 13.73 8.45 0.71
N LEU A 194 13.05 9.43 1.29
CA LEU A 194 12.26 9.23 2.51
C LEU A 194 11.14 8.23 2.26
N ARG A 195 11.06 7.22 3.13
CA ARG A 195 10.03 6.19 3.15
C ARG A 195 9.27 6.29 4.47
N PHE A 196 7.95 6.33 4.38
CA PHE A 196 7.06 6.29 5.54
C PHE A 196 6.27 4.99 5.50
N THR A 197 6.60 4.06 6.40
CA THR A 197 5.84 2.82 6.58
C THR A 197 4.84 3.03 7.71
N LEU A 198 3.56 2.77 7.49
CA LEU A 198 2.55 2.84 8.56
C LEU A 198 2.96 1.94 9.72
N ALA A 199 2.83 2.46 10.94
CA ALA A 199 3.25 1.77 12.16
C ALA A 199 2.07 1.30 13.03
N ASP A 200 0.85 1.76 12.73
CA ASP A 200 -0.36 1.20 13.33
C ASP A 200 -0.59 -0.22 12.80
N ASP A 201 -0.74 -1.18 13.71
CA ASP A 201 -1.08 -2.55 13.34
C ASP A 201 -2.45 -2.58 12.64
N PHE A 202 -2.61 -3.52 11.71
CA PHE A 202 -3.89 -3.75 11.01
C PHE A 202 -4.45 -2.50 10.29
N THR A 203 -3.57 -1.60 9.83
CA THR A 203 -3.96 -0.36 9.16
C THR A 203 -3.25 -0.24 7.82
N GLY A 204 -4.03 -0.09 6.75
CA GLY A 204 -3.56 0.20 5.39
C GLY A 204 -3.84 1.64 4.98
N ILE A 205 -3.28 2.06 3.84
CA ILE A 205 -3.53 3.41 3.30
C ILE A 205 -5.02 3.61 2.98
N ARG A 206 -5.73 2.57 2.52
CA ARG A 206 -7.19 2.63 2.33
C ARG A 206 -7.91 3.05 3.61
N ASP A 207 -7.53 2.49 4.76
CA ASP A 207 -8.16 2.78 6.05
C ASP A 207 -7.95 4.26 6.44
N LEU A 208 -6.76 4.79 6.17
CA LEU A 208 -6.47 6.22 6.37
C LEU A 208 -7.31 7.11 5.46
N VAL A 209 -7.55 6.69 4.22
CA VAL A 209 -8.42 7.42 3.28
C VAL A 209 -9.87 7.37 3.74
N ALA A 210 -10.38 6.20 4.09
CA ALA A 210 -11.75 6.02 4.58
C ALA A 210 -12.01 6.80 5.87
N ALA A 211 -11.01 6.87 6.76
CA ALA A 211 -11.07 7.65 8.00
C ALA A 211 -10.85 9.16 7.80
N GLY A 212 -10.56 9.63 6.58
CA GLY A 212 -10.29 11.03 6.31
C GLY A 212 -8.98 11.56 6.91
N ARG A 213 -8.02 10.67 7.20
CA ARG A 213 -6.64 11.04 7.60
C ARG A 213 -5.70 11.23 6.40
N LEU A 214 -6.06 10.62 5.27
CA LEU A 214 -5.46 10.89 3.95
C LEU A 214 -6.54 11.32 2.96
N GLN A 215 -6.38 12.49 2.35
CA GLN A 215 -7.24 12.93 1.26
C GLN A 215 -6.61 12.53 -0.08
N ARG A 216 -7.36 11.87 -0.95
CA ARG A 216 -6.92 11.59 -2.33
C ARG A 216 -6.86 12.90 -3.13
N VAL A 217 -5.78 13.08 -3.88
CA VAL A 217 -5.52 14.29 -4.66
C VAL A 217 -5.48 13.95 -6.15
N SER A 218 -6.16 14.74 -6.95
CA SER A 218 -6.02 14.77 -8.42
C SER A 218 -5.50 16.13 -8.86
N TYR A 219 -4.57 16.13 -9.81
CA TYR A 219 -4.14 17.32 -10.55
C TYR A 219 -3.66 16.89 -11.93
N ARG A 220 -3.81 17.77 -12.92
CA ARG A 220 -3.35 17.59 -14.29
C ARG A 220 -2.62 18.84 -14.76
#